data_AF-A0A5C6BGU7-F1
#
_entry.id   AF-A0A5C6BGU7-F1
#
_cell.length_a   1.000
_cell.length_b   1.000
_cell.length_c   1.000
_cell.angle_alpha   90.00
_cell.angle_beta   90.00
_cell.angle_gamma   90.00
#
_symmetry.space_group_name_H-M   'P 1'
#
loop_
_entity.id
_entity.type
_entity.pdbx_description
1 polymer ?
#
loop_
_entity_poly.entity_id
_entity_poly.type
_entity_poly.pdbx_seq_one_letter_code
_entity_poly.pdbx_strand_id
1 'polypeptide(L)'
;MKKNNHDYIFSATELSNFLACRHATSLDMRRANGEIEVPFGHNARLDRLAENGLAHEAAYLAMLHRQGLNIVELRDFNDATQVETTADLMRQGVDVIFQGSLSKDHGKRTL
;
A
#
# COMPACT_ATOMS: atom_id res chain seq x y z
N MET A 1 9.50 11.28 -4.92
CA MET A 1 10.58 11.18 -3.94
C MET A 1 10.24 12.07 -2.77
N LYS A 2 10.40 11.51 -1.56
CA LYS A 2 10.23 12.13 -0.24
C LYS A 2 11.43 12.95 0.23
N LYS A 3 11.42 14.28 0.41
CA LYS A 3 12.47 14.94 1.22
C LYS A 3 12.08 14.95 2.70
N ASN A 4 12.93 14.39 3.56
CA ASN A 4 12.81 14.42 5.02
C ASN A 4 14.07 15.09 5.59
N ASN A 5 13.96 16.36 5.99
CA ASN A 5 15.11 17.19 6.41
C ASN A 5 16.25 17.16 5.37
N HIS A 6 17.31 16.38 5.64
CA HIS A 6 18.49 16.23 4.78
C HIS A 6 18.50 14.92 3.97
N ASP A 7 17.57 14.01 4.22
CA ASP A 7 17.51 12.69 3.58
C ASP A 7 16.39 12.61 2.53
N TYR A 8 16.56 11.72 1.56
CA TYR A 8 15.54 11.39 0.58
C TYR A 8 15.03 9.96 0.78
N ILE A 9 13.70 9.82 0.80
CA ILE A 9 13.00 8.54 0.78
C ILE A 9 12.51 8.29 -0.65
N PHE A 10 12.86 7.13 -1.18
CA PHE A 10 12.55 6.74 -2.56
C PHE A 10 11.48 5.65 -2.59
N SER A 11 10.52 5.80 -3.51
CA SER A 11 9.63 4.70 -3.89
C SER A 11 10.30 3.78 -4.91
N ALA A 12 9.77 2.56 -5.09
CA ALA A 12 10.26 1.63 -6.10
C ALA A 12 10.24 2.26 -7.51
N THR A 13 9.17 2.98 -7.84
CA THR A 13 9.03 3.68 -9.13
C THR A 13 10.12 4.73 -9.34
N GLU A 14 10.54 5.45 -8.30
CA GLU A 14 11.59 6.46 -8.42
C GLU A 14 12.97 5.85 -8.66
N LEU A 15 13.25 4.70 -8.03
CA LEU A 15 14.46 3.94 -8.32
C LEU A 15 14.46 3.42 -9.75
N SER A 16 13.32 2.92 -10.25
CA SER A 16 13.18 2.55 -11.66
C SER A 16 13.39 3.74 -12.58
N ASN A 17 12.82 4.91 -12.27
CA ASN A 17 13.02 6.14 -13.03
C ASN A 17 14.49 6.58 -13.04
N PHE A 18 15.20 6.43 -11.92
CA PHE A 18 16.62 6.71 -11.83
C PHE A 18 17.47 5.87 -12.78
N LEU A 19 17.17 4.57 -12.88
CA LEU A 19 17.86 3.68 -13.81
C LEU A 19 17.46 3.91 -15.26
N ALA A 20 16.22 4.30 -15.52
CA ALA A 20 15.68 4.42 -16.87
C ALA A 20 15.93 5.79 -17.52
N CYS A 21 15.80 6.89 -16.78
CA CYS A 21 15.76 8.24 -17.36
C CYS A 21 16.26 9.32 -16.39
N ARG A 22 17.44 9.87 -16.69
CA ARG A 22 18.04 10.99 -15.93
C ARG A 22 17.12 12.22 -15.85
N HIS A 23 16.35 12.50 -16.90
CA HIS A 23 15.45 13.65 -16.91
C HIS A 23 14.29 13.47 -15.92
N ALA A 24 13.70 12.27 -15.85
CA ALA A 24 12.64 11.97 -14.88
C ALA A 24 13.14 12.13 -13.45
N THR A 25 14.34 11.65 -13.13
CA THR A 25 14.96 11.87 -11.81
C THR A 25 15.15 13.36 -11.49
N SER A 26 15.60 14.15 -12.48
CA SER A 26 15.76 15.60 -12.27
C SER A 26 14.43 16.26 -11.92
N LEU A 27 13.34 15.88 -12.57
CA LEU A 27 12.00 16.37 -12.24
C LEU A 27 11.56 15.91 -10.84
N ASP A 28 11.81 14.65 -10.47
CA ASP A 28 11.52 14.12 -9.13
C ASP A 28 12.29 14.90 -8.03
N MET A 29 13.55 15.27 -8.27
CA MET A 29 14.38 16.11 -7.38
C MET A 29 13.81 17.50 -7.20
N ARG A 30 13.50 18.18 -8.30
CA ARG A 30 12.94 19.53 -8.27
C ARG A 30 11.59 19.55 -7.55
N ARG A 31 10.74 18.54 -7.80
CA ARG A 31 9.48 18.37 -7.07
C ARG A 31 9.71 18.15 -5.58
N ALA A 32 10.62 17.28 -5.17
CA ALA A 32 10.90 17.01 -3.76
C ALA A 32 11.49 18.22 -3.02
N ASN A 33 12.17 19.12 -3.72
CA ASN A 33 12.67 20.39 -3.19
C ASN A 33 11.62 21.52 -3.21
N GLY A 34 10.41 21.29 -3.74
CA GLY A 34 9.37 22.31 -3.85
C GLY A 34 9.59 23.32 -4.98
N GLU A 35 10.49 23.04 -5.93
CA GLU A 35 10.76 23.91 -7.09
C GLU A 35 9.73 23.75 -8.21
N ILE A 36 8.99 22.64 -8.20
CA ILE A 36 7.92 22.35 -9.15
C ILE A 36 6.70 21.91 -8.35
N GLU A 37 5.59 22.60 -8.52
CA GLU A 37 4.28 22.11 -8.09
C GLU A 37 3.71 21.19 -9.15
N VAL A 38 3.23 20.02 -8.72
CA VAL A 38 2.44 19.14 -9.57
C VAL A 38 0.98 19.39 -9.23
N PRO A 39 0.19 20.01 -10.12
CA PRO A 39 -1.21 20.27 -9.84
C PRO A 39 -1.94 18.94 -9.66
N PHE A 40 -2.59 18.77 -8.52
CA PHE A 40 -3.46 17.63 -8.30
C PHE A 40 -4.82 17.94 -8.94
N GLY A 41 -5.06 17.38 -10.12
CA GLY A 41 -6.35 17.47 -10.80
C GLY A 41 -7.21 16.26 -10.47
N HIS A 42 -8.52 16.48 -10.37
CA HIS A 42 -9.49 15.39 -10.34
C HIS A 42 -9.30 14.50 -11.57
N ASN A 43 -9.27 13.18 -11.35
CA ASN A 43 -9.05 12.20 -12.41
C ASN A 43 -10.11 11.11 -12.32
N ALA A 44 -11.17 11.25 -13.11
CA ALA A 44 -12.27 10.30 -13.18
C ALA A 44 -11.84 8.84 -13.48
N ARG A 45 -10.65 8.64 -14.09
CA ARG A 45 -10.11 7.28 -14.29
C ARG A 45 -9.62 6.67 -12.98
N LEU A 46 -9.02 7.46 -12.10
CA LEU A 46 -8.60 7.00 -10.77
C LEU A 46 -9.83 6.66 -9.91
N ASP A 47 -10.90 7.45 -10.00
CA ASP A 47 -12.13 7.16 -9.27
C ASP A 47 -12.76 5.85 -9.73
N ARG A 48 -12.91 5.66 -11.05
CA ARG A 48 -13.39 4.38 -11.60
C ARG A 48 -12.48 3.21 -11.24
N LEU A 49 -11.16 3.42 -11.19
CA LEU A 49 -10.23 2.37 -10.78
C LEU A 49 -10.47 1.97 -9.31
N ALA A 50 -10.69 2.95 -8.43
CA ALA A 50 -11.01 2.70 -7.03
C ALA A 50 -12.36 1.98 -6.88
N GLU A 51 -13.39 2.43 -7.58
CA GLU A 51 -14.71 1.79 -7.60
C GLU A 51 -14.62 0.33 -8.06
N ASN A 52 -13.87 0.06 -9.13
CA ASN A 52 -13.65 -1.29 -9.63
C ASN A 52 -12.88 -2.15 -8.63
N GLY A 53 -11.90 -1.58 -7.92
CA GLY A 53 -11.18 -2.27 -6.85
C GLY A 53 -12.12 -2.72 -5.73
N LEU A 54 -12.95 -1.80 -5.22
CA LEU A 54 -13.94 -2.10 -4.18
C LEU A 54 -14.97 -3.15 -4.65
N ALA A 55 -15.44 -3.05 -5.89
CA ALA A 55 -16.37 -4.02 -6.46
C ALA A 55 -15.72 -5.42 -6.58
N HIS A 56 -14.45 -5.49 -6.99
CA HIS A 56 -13.70 -6.73 -7.08
C HIS A 56 -13.52 -7.38 -5.70
N GLU A 57 -13.10 -6.60 -4.70
CA GLU A 57 -12.94 -7.07 -3.32
C GLU A 57 -14.25 -7.61 -2.73
N ALA A 58 -15.36 -6.90 -2.91
CA ALA A 58 -16.68 -7.34 -2.45
C ALA A 58 -17.15 -8.63 -3.14
N ALA A 59 -16.93 -8.74 -4.47
CA ALA A 59 -17.28 -9.95 -5.21
C ALA A 59 -16.44 -11.15 -4.78
N TYR A 60 -15.14 -10.95 -4.51
CA TYR A 60 -14.25 -11.99 -4.03
C TYR A 60 -14.62 -12.46 -2.62
N LEU A 61 -14.90 -11.53 -1.70
CA LEU A 61 -15.37 -11.87 -0.36
C LEU A 61 -16.69 -12.67 -0.40
N ALA A 62 -17.65 -12.27 -1.25
CA ALA A 62 -18.89 -13.02 -1.44
C ALA A 62 -18.65 -14.43 -2.00
N MET A 63 -17.66 -14.61 -2.89
CA MET A 63 -17.26 -15.93 -3.38
C MET A 63 -16.72 -16.80 -2.24
N LEU A 64 -15.85 -16.26 -1.39
CA LEU A 64 -15.29 -16.99 -0.24
C LEU A 64 -16.39 -17.41 0.76
N HIS A 65 -17.36 -16.54 1.04
CA HIS A 65 -18.49 -16.91 1.90
C HIS A 65 -19.29 -18.10 1.33
N ARG A 66 -19.46 -18.17 0.01
CA ARG A 66 -20.16 -19.30 -0.65
C ARG A 66 -19.40 -20.61 -0.56
N GLN A 67 -18.09 -20.58 -0.31
CA GLN A 67 -17.27 -21.78 -0.11
C GLN A 67 -17.39 -22.35 1.30
N GLY A 68 -18.11 -21.67 2.21
CA GLY A 68 -18.31 -22.15 3.58
C GLY A 68 -17.07 -22.00 4.47
N LEU A 69 -16.11 -21.16 4.07
CA LEU A 69 -14.91 -20.87 4.83
C LEU A 69 -15.23 -20.00 6.06
N ASN A 70 -14.47 -20.19 7.14
CA ASN A 70 -14.47 -19.28 8.28
C ASN A 70 -13.67 -18.02 7.92
N ILE A 71 -14.36 -16.89 7.78
CA ILE A 71 -13.78 -15.63 7.31
C ILE A 71 -13.89 -14.58 8.41
N VAL A 72 -12.77 -13.91 8.69
CA VAL A 72 -12.71 -12.75 9.59
C VAL A 72 -12.23 -11.53 8.81
N GLU A 73 -13.00 -10.44 8.85
CA GLU A 73 -12.67 -9.18 8.17
C GLU A 73 -12.07 -8.17 9.16
N LEU A 74 -10.92 -7.57 8.80
CA LEU A 74 -10.25 -6.52 9.58
C LEU A 74 -10.25 -5.22 8.77
N ARG A 75 -11.16 -4.28 9.07
CA ARG A 75 -11.38 -3.09 8.21
C ARG A 75 -10.55 -1.84 8.60
N ASP A 76 -9.83 -1.86 9.72
CA ASP A 76 -9.09 -0.70 10.25
C ASP A 76 -7.58 -0.72 9.98
N PHE A 77 -7.13 -0.23 8.83
CA PHE A 77 -5.73 -0.29 8.34
C PHE A 77 -4.62 0.38 9.17
N ASN A 78 -4.88 0.89 10.38
CA ASN A 78 -4.00 1.85 11.02
C ASN A 78 -3.68 1.60 12.51
N ASP A 79 -3.87 0.38 13.00
CA ASP A 79 -3.52 0.07 14.39
C ASP A 79 -2.43 -0.99 14.47
N ALA A 80 -1.40 -0.74 15.29
CA ALA A 80 -0.36 -1.72 15.58
C ALA A 80 -0.97 -2.99 16.23
N THR A 81 -2.11 -2.83 16.91
CA THR A 81 -2.89 -3.93 17.49
C THR A 81 -3.45 -4.89 16.43
N GLN A 82 -3.63 -4.44 15.18
CA GLN A 82 -4.16 -5.30 14.12
C GLN A 82 -3.14 -6.33 13.62
N VAL A 83 -1.85 -6.04 13.71
CA VAL A 83 -0.81 -7.03 13.34
C VAL A 83 -0.89 -8.22 14.29
N GLU A 84 -0.98 -7.96 15.59
CA GLU A 84 -1.13 -9.01 16.60
C GLU A 84 -2.48 -9.74 16.45
N THR A 85 -3.56 -8.99 16.18
CA THR A 85 -4.87 -9.59 15.90
C THR A 85 -4.82 -10.53 14.68
N THR A 86 -4.16 -10.10 13.60
CA THR A 86 -3.97 -10.93 12.41
C THR A 86 -3.17 -12.19 12.76
N ALA A 87 -2.07 -12.05 13.52
CA ALA A 87 -1.27 -13.19 13.95
C ALA A 87 -2.05 -14.17 14.85
N ASP A 88 -2.88 -13.67 15.75
CA ASP A 88 -3.72 -14.50 16.62
C ASP A 88 -4.78 -15.26 15.84
N LEU A 89 -5.43 -14.64 14.87
CA LEU A 89 -6.40 -15.32 13.99
C LEU A 89 -5.72 -16.41 13.15
N MET A 90 -4.48 -16.19 12.70
CA MET A 90 -3.69 -17.23 12.02
C MET A 90 -3.40 -18.41 12.96
N ARG A 91 -3.00 -18.14 14.22
CA ARG A 91 -2.76 -19.18 15.24
C ARG A 91 -4.03 -19.97 15.59
N GLN A 92 -5.19 -19.32 15.54
CA GLN A 92 -6.50 -19.94 15.75
C GLN A 92 -6.94 -20.81 14.57
N GLY A 93 -6.26 -20.74 13.43
CA GLY A 93 -6.59 -21.53 12.24
C GLY A 93 -7.81 -21.01 11.48
N VAL A 94 -8.04 -19.69 11.47
CA VAL A 94 -9.05 -19.07 10.60
C VAL A 94 -8.69 -19.31 9.13
N ASP A 95 -9.66 -19.73 8.33
CA ASP A 95 -9.43 -20.09 6.93
C ASP A 95 -9.05 -18.86 6.07
N VAL A 96 -9.68 -17.72 6.34
CA VAL A 96 -9.40 -16.45 5.65
C VAL A 96 -9.44 -15.27 6.61
N ILE A 97 -8.36 -14.48 6.61
CA ILE A 97 -8.31 -13.17 7.25
C ILE A 97 -8.32 -12.12 6.13
N PHE A 98 -9.47 -11.47 5.94
CA PHE A 98 -9.63 -10.46 4.91
C PHE A 98 -9.13 -9.11 5.43
N GLN A 99 -8.28 -8.44 4.65
CA GLN A 99 -7.65 -7.16 5.01
C GLN A 99 -6.77 -7.23 6.28
N GLY A 100 -6.09 -8.37 6.50
CA GLY A 100 -5.14 -8.53 7.60
C GLY A 100 -3.94 -7.59 7.51
N SER A 101 -3.47 -7.11 8.67
CA SER A 101 -2.36 -6.18 8.77
C SER A 101 -1.02 -6.91 8.92
N LEU A 102 0.02 -6.37 8.28
CA LEU A 102 1.40 -6.85 8.38
C LEU A 102 2.28 -5.81 9.08
N SER A 103 3.21 -6.26 9.91
CA SER A 103 4.24 -5.38 10.44
C SER A 103 5.10 -4.84 9.30
N LYS A 104 5.42 -3.54 9.35
CA LYS A 104 6.44 -2.97 8.48
C LYS A 104 7.80 -3.44 8.98
N ASP A 105 8.36 -4.48 8.37
CA ASP A 105 9.78 -4.78 8.55
C ASP A 105 10.60 -3.69 7.83
N HIS A 106 11.27 -2.85 8.61
CA HIS A 106 12.36 -2.03 8.09
C HIS A 106 13.60 -2.91 8.14
N GLY A 107 13.85 -3.68 7.06
CA GLY A 107 14.94 -4.65 6.99
C GLY A 107 16.26 -4.13 7.56
N LYS A 108 16.48 -4.32 8.86
CA LYS A 108 17.78 -4.22 9.50
C LYS A 108 18.38 -5.60 9.32
N ARG A 109 19.03 -5.80 8.18
CA ARG A 109 20.09 -6.80 8.07
C ARG A 109 21.19 -6.38 9.05
N THR A 110 21.07 -6.84 10.30
CA THR A 110 22.20 -6.90 11.21
C THR A 110 23.18 -7.91 10.61
N LEU A 111 24.28 -7.41 10.05
CA LEU A 111 25.52 -8.16 9.87
C LEU A 111 26.43 -7.82 11.04
#